data_AF-T0T7Z0-F1
#
_entry.id   AF-T0T7Z0-F1
#
_cell.length_a   1.000
_cell.length_b   1.000
_cell.length_c   1.000
_cell.angle_alpha   90.00
_cell.angle_beta   90.00
_cell.angle_gamma   90.00
#
_symmetry.space_group_name_H-M   'P 1'
#
loop_
_entity.id
_entity.type
_entity.pdbx_description
1 polymer ?
#
loop_
_entity_poly.entity_id
_entity_poly.type
_entity_poly.pdbx_seq_one_letter_code
_entity_poly.pdbx_strand_id
1 'polypeptide(L)'
;MYGVYLHNKRLSQRVKSSALLAASKDNLSDAVTSIGTSIAILAASFNLVIIDRLAAIVITYFILKTAYDIFMESAFSLSDGFDQKELKKYKEAILKLPKVSNVKSQRGRSYGSNIYLDIVVEMNPDLSVYESHEVTEQIEDILRKEFSVYDTDVHVEPGSIPEDEIWDNVYRKLFKAEKTILAKIPDYEELISDNFKLVDADGQTYTKYEMVSRAKHYMSNFEGFEMTSISQKTKLITYELDGQTHTSIWRRKENWFLVFHQITPKSQK
;
A
#
# COMPACT_ATOMS: atom_id res chain seq x y z
N MET A 1 -10.02 -45.31 15.76
CA MET A 1 -9.34 -44.31 14.90
C MET A 1 -10.31 -43.53 14.02
N TYR A 2 -11.14 -44.18 13.17
CA TYR A 2 -12.04 -43.44 12.26
C TYR A 2 -13.04 -42.49 12.96
N GLY A 3 -13.63 -42.90 14.09
CA GLY A 3 -14.51 -42.00 14.87
C GLY A 3 -13.78 -40.77 15.42
N VAL A 4 -12.51 -40.92 15.80
CA VAL A 4 -11.65 -39.82 16.28
C VAL A 4 -11.29 -38.89 15.13
N TYR A 5 -10.99 -39.43 13.93
CA TYR A 5 -10.83 -38.64 12.71
C TYR A 5 -12.03 -37.73 12.44
N LEU A 6 -13.25 -38.28 12.48
CA LEU A 6 -14.46 -37.50 12.21
C LEU A 6 -14.66 -36.38 13.25
N HIS A 7 -14.37 -36.67 14.52
CA HIS A 7 -14.45 -35.67 15.59
C HIS A 7 -13.41 -34.56 15.39
N ASN A 8 -12.14 -34.92 15.22
CA ASN A 8 -11.04 -33.98 15.06
C ASN A 8 -11.18 -33.14 13.78
N LYS A 9 -11.66 -33.72 12.68
CA LYS A 9 -11.92 -32.99 11.43
C LYS A 9 -13.04 -31.96 11.58
N ARG A 10 -14.12 -32.31 12.29
CA ARG A 10 -15.20 -31.35 12.56
C ARG A 10 -14.73 -30.24 13.50
N LEU A 11 -13.96 -30.60 14.52
CA LEU A 11 -13.42 -29.63 15.47
C LEU A 11 -12.42 -28.68 14.79
N SER A 12 -11.49 -29.21 13.98
CA SER A 12 -10.50 -28.41 13.26
C SER A 12 -11.14 -27.36 12.35
N GLN A 13 -12.23 -27.72 11.67
CA GLN A 13 -12.99 -26.80 10.82
C GLN A 13 -13.69 -25.70 11.63
N ARG A 14 -14.22 -26.03 12.82
CA ARG A 14 -14.88 -25.05 13.68
C ARG A 14 -13.91 -24.05 14.29
N VAL A 15 -12.75 -24.51 14.75
CA VAL A 15 -11.75 -23.65 15.42
C VAL A 15 -10.63 -23.17 14.49
N LYS A 16 -10.73 -23.46 13.18
CA LYS A 16 -9.72 -23.13 12.15
C LYS A 16 -8.29 -23.51 12.56
N SER A 17 -8.12 -24.70 13.14
CA SER A 17 -6.82 -25.16 13.66
C SER A 17 -6.15 -26.14 12.70
N SER A 18 -4.99 -25.74 12.17
CA SER A 18 -4.13 -26.58 11.33
C SER A 18 -3.60 -27.79 12.11
N ALA A 19 -3.24 -27.63 13.37
CA ALA A 19 -2.76 -28.72 14.24
C ALA A 19 -3.84 -29.81 14.43
N LEU A 20 -5.08 -29.43 14.72
CA LEU A 20 -6.20 -30.38 14.82
C LEU A 20 -6.53 -31.03 13.47
N LEU A 21 -6.36 -30.29 12.36
CA LEU A 21 -6.54 -30.86 11.02
C LEU A 21 -5.46 -31.92 10.72
N ALA A 22 -4.20 -31.63 11.04
CA ALA A 22 -3.09 -32.58 10.90
C ALA A 22 -3.32 -33.84 11.75
N ALA A 23 -3.71 -33.67 13.03
CA ALA A 23 -4.07 -34.79 13.90
C ALA A 23 -5.24 -35.62 13.33
N SER A 24 -6.23 -34.97 12.69
CA SER A 24 -7.30 -35.71 12.01
C SER A 24 -6.78 -36.54 10.83
N LYS A 25 -5.88 -36.00 10.00
CA LYS A 25 -5.30 -36.73 8.85
C LYS A 25 -4.50 -37.94 9.33
N ASP A 26 -3.77 -37.80 10.43
CA ASP A 26 -3.03 -38.89 11.07
C ASP A 26 -3.98 -40.00 11.54
N ASN A 27 -5.07 -39.64 12.24
CA ASN A 27 -6.08 -40.61 12.67
C ASN A 27 -6.80 -41.30 11.51
N LEU A 28 -6.90 -40.64 10.35
CA LEU A 28 -7.41 -41.27 9.13
C LEU A 28 -6.41 -42.28 8.58
N SER A 29 -5.12 -41.93 8.53
CA SER A 29 -4.05 -42.84 8.14
C SER A 29 -4.07 -44.11 8.99
N ASP A 30 -4.11 -43.97 10.32
CA ASP A 30 -4.18 -45.10 11.25
C ASP A 30 -5.42 -45.98 11.06
N ALA A 31 -6.56 -45.37 10.71
CA ALA A 31 -7.78 -46.12 10.42
C ALA A 31 -7.62 -46.96 9.14
N VAL A 32 -7.06 -46.37 8.09
CA VAL A 32 -6.84 -47.04 6.79
C VAL A 32 -5.79 -48.14 6.92
N THR A 33 -4.67 -47.88 7.59
CA THR A 33 -3.62 -48.88 7.82
C THR A 33 -4.14 -50.04 8.66
N SER A 34 -4.87 -49.78 9.74
CA SER A 34 -5.46 -50.84 10.59
C SER A 34 -6.44 -51.74 9.83
N ILE A 35 -7.28 -51.16 8.96
CA ILE A 35 -8.19 -51.93 8.10
C ILE A 35 -7.39 -52.78 7.11
N GLY A 36 -6.39 -52.18 6.46
CA GLY A 36 -5.52 -52.88 5.51
C GLY A 36 -4.80 -54.07 6.15
N THR A 37 -4.21 -53.87 7.33
CA THR A 37 -3.53 -54.93 8.09
C THR A 37 -4.52 -56.02 8.54
N SER A 38 -5.72 -55.65 8.97
CA SER A 38 -6.75 -56.63 9.36
C SER A 38 -7.14 -57.53 8.17
N ILE A 39 -7.34 -56.95 6.99
CA ILE A 39 -7.62 -57.71 5.76
C ILE A 39 -6.45 -58.63 5.40
N ALA A 40 -5.21 -58.14 5.51
CA ALA A 40 -4.02 -58.92 5.22
C ALA A 40 -3.89 -60.16 6.14
N ILE A 41 -4.10 -59.98 7.45
CA ILE A 41 -4.08 -61.07 8.45
C ILE A 41 -5.19 -62.09 8.14
N LEU A 42 -6.40 -61.63 7.83
CA LEU A 42 -7.50 -62.52 7.46
C LEU A 42 -7.18 -63.30 6.19
N ALA A 43 -6.64 -62.66 5.15
CA ALA A 43 -6.26 -63.34 3.91
C ALA A 43 -5.13 -64.36 4.11
N ALA A 44 -4.14 -64.05 4.96
CA ALA A 44 -3.07 -64.97 5.31
C ALA A 44 -3.59 -66.24 5.99
N SER A 45 -4.66 -66.14 6.79
CA SER A 45 -5.31 -67.32 7.41
C SER A 45 -5.89 -68.32 6.41
N PHE A 46 -6.15 -67.88 5.17
CA PHE A 46 -6.61 -68.74 4.07
C PHE A 46 -5.47 -69.22 3.14
N ASN A 47 -4.20 -69.18 3.59
CA ASN A 47 -3.00 -69.51 2.80
C ASN A 47 -2.76 -68.61 1.57
N LEU A 48 -3.38 -67.43 1.50
CA LEU A 48 -3.20 -66.48 0.40
C LEU A 48 -2.03 -65.53 0.65
N VAL A 49 -0.82 -66.08 0.83
CA VAL A 49 0.41 -65.33 1.22
C VAL A 49 0.78 -64.21 0.25
N ILE A 50 0.40 -64.31 -1.03
CA ILE A 50 0.65 -63.27 -2.04
C ILE A 50 -0.16 -61.99 -1.71
N ILE A 51 -1.35 -62.12 -1.15
CA ILE A 51 -2.22 -60.99 -0.81
C ILE A 51 -1.58 -60.15 0.30
N ASP A 52 -0.93 -60.79 1.27
CA ASP A 52 -0.20 -60.11 2.34
C ASP A 52 0.93 -59.22 1.78
N ARG A 53 1.73 -59.74 0.84
CA ARG A 53 2.80 -58.96 0.19
C ARG A 53 2.26 -57.77 -0.60
N LEU A 54 1.18 -57.95 -1.36
CA LEU A 54 0.55 -56.86 -2.10
C LEU A 54 -0.06 -55.82 -1.15
N ALA A 55 -0.72 -56.25 -0.09
CA ALA A 55 -1.27 -55.37 0.93
C ALA A 55 -0.17 -54.53 1.60
N ALA A 56 0.97 -55.14 1.94
CA ALA A 56 2.12 -54.45 2.51
C ALA A 56 2.67 -53.33 1.60
N ILE A 57 2.78 -53.58 0.29
CA ILE A 57 3.22 -52.57 -0.69
C ILE A 57 2.22 -51.40 -0.74
N VAL A 58 0.93 -51.70 -0.83
CA VAL A 58 -0.13 -50.68 -0.90
C VAL A 58 -0.16 -49.84 0.37
N ILE A 59 -0.12 -50.48 1.54
CA ILE A 59 -0.10 -49.78 2.84
C ILE A 59 1.14 -48.88 2.95
N THR A 60 2.32 -49.39 2.58
CA THR A 60 3.57 -48.62 2.59
C THR A 60 3.47 -47.37 1.71
N TYR A 61 2.90 -47.49 0.52
CA TYR A 61 2.67 -46.35 -0.36
C TYR A 61 1.79 -45.27 0.30
N PHE A 62 0.67 -45.66 0.93
CA PHE A 62 -0.20 -44.72 1.62
C PHE A 62 0.49 -44.03 2.80
N ILE A 63 1.28 -44.76 3.58
CA ILE A 63 2.06 -44.19 4.69
C ILE A 63 3.07 -43.17 4.16
N LEU A 64 3.86 -43.52 3.14
CA LEU A 64 4.85 -42.61 2.56
C LEU A 64 4.21 -41.37 1.94
N LYS A 65 3.08 -41.52 1.24
CA LYS A 65 2.33 -40.40 0.67
C LYS A 65 1.83 -39.46 1.76
N THR A 66 1.27 -40.00 2.84
CA THR A 66 0.77 -39.21 3.97
C THR A 66 1.91 -38.48 4.67
N ALA A 67 3.03 -39.17 4.92
CA ALA A 67 4.22 -38.57 5.52
C ALA A 67 4.78 -37.43 4.66
N TYR A 68 4.84 -37.61 3.34
CA TYR A 68 5.27 -36.57 2.41
C TYR A 68 4.35 -35.34 2.44
N ASP A 69 3.03 -35.55 2.43
CA ASP A 69 2.07 -34.43 2.46
C ASP A 69 2.16 -33.63 3.77
N ILE A 70 2.27 -34.31 4.91
CA ILE A 70 2.47 -33.67 6.22
C ILE A 70 3.81 -32.93 6.27
N PHE A 71 4.87 -33.54 5.76
CA PHE A 71 6.20 -32.93 5.71
C PHE A 71 6.19 -31.64 4.89
N MET A 72 5.61 -31.67 3.68
CA MET A 72 5.54 -30.49 2.81
C MET A 72 4.67 -29.38 3.42
N GLU A 73 3.54 -29.72 4.03
CA GLU A 73 2.67 -28.75 4.72
C GLU A 73 3.40 -28.11 5.92
N SER A 74 4.12 -28.92 6.70
CA SER A 74 4.89 -28.45 7.86
C SER A 74 6.09 -27.60 7.44
N ALA A 75 6.83 -28.03 6.41
CA ALA A 75 7.95 -27.29 5.86
C ALA A 75 7.51 -25.94 5.28
N PHE A 76 6.41 -25.90 4.55
CA PHE A 76 5.81 -24.67 4.04
C PHE A 76 5.40 -23.73 5.19
N SER A 77 4.73 -24.24 6.22
CA SER A 77 4.34 -23.41 7.36
C SER A 77 5.54 -22.89 8.16
N LEU A 78 6.58 -23.71 8.36
CA LEU A 78 7.78 -23.34 9.11
C LEU A 78 8.68 -22.36 8.34
N SER A 79 8.63 -22.37 7.01
CA SER A 79 9.35 -21.42 6.16
C SER A 79 8.62 -20.09 5.98
N ASP A 80 7.64 -19.77 6.82
CA ASP A 80 6.72 -18.62 6.64
C ASP A 80 6.00 -18.62 5.28
N GLY A 81 5.74 -19.79 4.71
CA GLY A 81 4.97 -19.94 3.49
C GLY A 81 3.54 -19.44 3.70
N PHE A 82 3.04 -18.65 2.73
CA PHE A 82 1.72 -18.04 2.81
C PHE A 82 0.99 -18.07 1.48
N ASP A 83 -0.35 -18.13 1.53
CA ASP A 83 -1.18 -18.19 0.34
C ASP A 83 -1.13 -16.88 -0.46
N GLN A 84 -0.58 -16.96 -1.67
CA GLN A 84 -0.46 -15.84 -2.60
C GLN A 84 -1.82 -15.29 -3.04
N LYS A 85 -2.88 -16.11 -3.02
CA LYS A 85 -4.24 -15.66 -3.35
C LYS A 85 -4.79 -14.74 -2.26
N GLU A 86 -4.53 -15.03 -0.99
CA GLU A 86 -4.92 -14.17 0.13
C GLU A 86 -4.14 -12.85 0.09
N LEU A 87 -2.82 -12.90 -0.12
CA LEU A 87 -2.00 -11.71 -0.31
C LEU A 87 -2.53 -10.82 -1.43
N LYS A 88 -2.98 -11.40 -2.54
CA LYS A 88 -3.58 -10.62 -3.64
C LYS A 88 -4.86 -9.90 -3.20
N LYS A 89 -5.74 -10.56 -2.44
CA LYS A 89 -6.97 -9.95 -1.92
C LYS A 89 -6.66 -8.79 -0.96
N TYR A 90 -5.67 -8.96 -0.09
CA TYR A 90 -5.24 -7.91 0.85
C TYR A 90 -4.76 -6.69 0.09
N LYS A 91 -3.87 -6.87 -0.88
CA LYS A 91 -3.40 -5.80 -1.76
C LYS A 91 -4.56 -5.09 -2.47
N GLU A 92 -5.51 -5.83 -3.03
CA GLU A 92 -6.69 -5.24 -3.69
C GLU A 92 -7.59 -4.45 -2.74
N ALA A 93 -7.69 -4.84 -1.47
CA ALA A 93 -8.43 -4.09 -0.46
C ALA A 93 -7.69 -2.81 -0.05
N ILE A 94 -6.39 -2.89 0.21
CA ILE A 94 -5.55 -1.76 0.61
C ILE A 94 -5.49 -0.68 -0.47
N LEU A 95 -5.36 -1.07 -1.74
CA LEU A 95 -5.31 -0.15 -2.88
C LEU A 95 -6.62 0.61 -3.14
N LYS A 96 -7.73 0.26 -2.47
CA LYS A 96 -8.97 1.04 -2.53
C LYS A 96 -8.91 2.30 -1.65
N LEU A 97 -7.95 2.38 -0.72
CA LEU A 97 -7.77 3.55 0.11
C LEU A 97 -7.14 4.68 -0.71
N PRO A 98 -7.75 5.87 -0.77
CA PRO A 98 -7.38 6.93 -1.72
C PRO A 98 -5.96 7.48 -1.52
N LYS A 99 -5.41 7.38 -0.30
CA LYS A 99 -4.07 7.90 0.05
C LYS A 99 -2.94 6.88 -0.14
N VAL A 100 -3.26 5.63 -0.50
CA VAL A 100 -2.28 4.58 -0.79
C VAL A 100 -2.04 4.54 -2.29
N SER A 101 -0.83 4.88 -2.74
CA SER A 101 -0.49 4.86 -4.16
C SER A 101 -0.10 3.46 -4.64
N ASN A 102 0.54 2.67 -3.78
CA ASN A 102 0.98 1.32 -4.10
C ASN A 102 1.19 0.47 -2.83
N VAL A 103 1.16 -0.85 -3.01
CA VAL A 103 1.63 -1.83 -2.01
C VAL A 103 2.89 -2.47 -2.58
N LYS A 104 4.04 -2.03 -2.06
CA LYS A 104 5.38 -2.37 -2.56
C LYS A 104 5.74 -3.80 -2.20
N SER A 105 5.49 -4.19 -0.96
CA SER A 105 5.69 -5.56 -0.50
C SER A 105 4.68 -5.94 0.57
N GLN A 106 4.43 -7.24 0.67
CA GLN A 106 3.59 -7.82 1.70
C GLN A 106 4.11 -9.22 2.03
N ARG A 107 4.18 -9.52 3.32
CA ARG A 107 4.62 -10.82 3.83
C ARG A 107 3.61 -11.28 4.86
N GLY A 108 2.89 -12.36 4.54
CA GLY A 108 2.00 -13.02 5.47
C GLY A 108 2.74 -14.15 6.20
N ARG A 109 2.38 -14.38 7.45
CA ARG A 109 2.84 -15.53 8.23
C ARG A 109 1.66 -16.11 9.01
N SER A 110 1.63 -17.43 9.15
CA SER A 110 0.59 -18.11 9.92
C SER A 110 1.19 -18.68 11.20
N TYR A 111 0.74 -18.17 12.35
CA TYR A 111 1.05 -18.75 13.65
C TYR A 111 -0.20 -19.44 14.21
N GLY A 112 -0.26 -20.75 14.03
CA GLY A 112 -1.46 -21.53 14.38
C GLY A 112 -2.65 -21.12 13.52
N SER A 113 -3.68 -20.53 14.14
CA SER A 113 -4.87 -20.01 13.46
C SER A 113 -4.79 -18.51 13.15
N ASN A 114 -3.76 -17.83 13.63
CA ASN A 114 -3.62 -16.38 13.52
C ASN A 114 -2.75 -16.02 12.32
N ILE A 115 -3.17 -14.99 11.61
CA ILE A 115 -2.45 -14.43 10.47
C ILE A 115 -1.78 -13.14 10.91
N TYR A 116 -0.48 -13.05 10.66
CA TYR A 116 0.33 -11.85 10.86
C TYR A 116 0.76 -11.33 9.49
N LEU A 117 0.75 -10.03 9.32
CA LEU A 117 1.12 -9.38 8.07
C LEU A 117 2.15 -8.28 8.30
N ASP A 118 3.20 -8.28 7.50
CA ASP A 118 4.08 -7.13 7.35
C ASP A 118 3.82 -6.53 5.97
N ILE A 119 3.54 -5.24 5.90
CA ILE A 119 3.18 -4.57 4.64
C ILE A 119 4.00 -3.29 4.49
N VAL A 120 4.52 -3.07 3.28
CA VAL A 120 5.12 -1.79 2.89
C VAL A 120 4.18 -1.12 1.89
N VAL A 121 3.64 0.03 2.28
CA VAL A 121 2.79 0.87 1.44
C VAL A 121 3.52 2.12 1.01
N GLU A 122 3.26 2.55 -0.21
CA GLU A 122 3.73 3.84 -0.72
C GLU A 122 2.58 4.84 -0.65
N MET A 123 2.89 6.05 -0.21
CA MET A 123 1.93 7.14 -0.05
C MET A 123 2.53 8.46 -0.53
N ASN A 124 1.72 9.51 -0.69
CA ASN A 124 2.24 10.82 -1.08
C ASN A 124 3.26 11.34 -0.03
N PRO A 125 4.50 11.69 -0.42
CA PRO A 125 5.54 12.22 0.49
C PRO A 125 5.20 13.57 1.14
N ASP A 126 4.12 14.21 0.71
CA ASP A 126 3.63 15.48 1.25
C ASP A 126 2.61 15.33 2.38
N LEU A 127 2.16 14.10 2.66
CA LEU A 127 1.36 13.81 3.85
C LEU A 127 2.16 14.06 5.12
N SER A 128 1.47 14.58 6.13
CA SER A 128 2.01 14.63 7.49
C SER A 128 2.07 13.23 8.11
N VAL A 129 2.92 13.06 9.12
CA VAL A 129 3.00 11.81 9.90
C VAL A 129 1.64 11.42 10.49
N TYR A 130 0.85 12.41 10.91
CA TYR A 130 -0.50 12.19 11.43
C TYR A 130 -1.44 11.63 10.35
N GLU A 131 -1.46 12.24 9.16
CA GLU A 131 -2.29 11.77 8.05
C GLU A 131 -1.87 10.39 7.53
N SER A 132 -0.57 10.10 7.49
CA SER A 132 -0.10 8.77 7.11
C SER A 132 -0.48 7.72 8.16
N HIS A 133 -0.38 8.06 9.44
CA HIS A 133 -0.73 7.15 10.53
C HIS A 133 -2.23 6.83 10.57
N GLU A 134 -3.09 7.82 10.31
CA GLU A 134 -4.53 7.58 10.18
C GLU A 134 -4.85 6.56 9.08
N VAL A 135 -4.11 6.60 7.97
CA VAL A 135 -4.27 5.61 6.89
C VAL A 135 -3.72 4.25 7.28
N THR A 136 -2.63 4.16 8.04
CA THR A 136 -2.16 2.87 8.56
C THR A 136 -3.18 2.22 9.49
N GLU A 137 -3.82 2.99 10.38
CA GLU A 137 -4.92 2.48 11.22
C GLU A 137 -6.09 1.95 10.37
N GLN A 138 -6.46 2.66 9.29
CA GLN A 138 -7.51 2.19 8.37
C GLN A 138 -7.14 0.87 7.69
N ILE A 139 -5.87 0.71 7.29
CA ILE A 139 -5.36 -0.54 6.70
C ILE A 139 -5.49 -1.69 7.70
N GLU A 140 -5.01 -1.50 8.93
CA GLU A 140 -5.09 -2.50 10.00
C GLU A 140 -6.54 -2.90 10.28
N ASP A 141 -7.44 -1.92 10.35
CA ASP A 141 -8.86 -2.15 10.65
C ASP A 141 -9.57 -2.94 9.55
N ILE A 142 -9.30 -2.63 8.27
CA ILE A 142 -9.85 -3.37 7.12
C ILE A 142 -9.35 -4.81 7.13
N LEU A 143 -8.04 -5.01 7.30
CA LEU A 143 -7.43 -6.35 7.33
C LEU A 143 -7.96 -7.19 8.49
N ARG A 144 -8.13 -6.58 9.67
CA ARG A 144 -8.72 -7.26 10.83
C ARG A 144 -10.18 -7.62 10.60
N LYS A 145 -11.01 -6.68 10.12
CA LYS A 145 -12.47 -6.85 10.02
C LYS A 145 -12.88 -7.74 8.84
N GLU A 146 -12.30 -7.55 7.66
CA GLU A 146 -12.72 -8.26 6.44
C GLU A 146 -12.00 -9.60 6.26
N PHE A 147 -10.74 -9.68 6.68
CA PHE A 147 -9.88 -10.83 6.40
C PHE A 147 -9.49 -11.64 7.64
N SER A 148 -9.95 -11.23 8.83
CA SER A 148 -9.59 -11.88 10.10
C SER A 148 -8.08 -11.95 10.33
N VAL A 149 -7.34 -10.96 9.82
CA VAL A 149 -5.91 -10.80 10.12
C VAL A 149 -5.80 -10.44 11.60
N TYR A 150 -4.93 -11.15 12.32
CA TYR A 150 -4.81 -10.97 13.77
C TYR A 150 -4.05 -9.69 14.10
N ASP A 151 -2.95 -9.45 13.38
CA ASP A 151 -2.06 -8.32 13.59
C ASP A 151 -1.37 -7.92 12.28
N THR A 152 -1.16 -6.63 12.08
CA THR A 152 -0.51 -6.08 10.87
C THR A 152 0.49 -5.00 11.25
N ASP A 153 1.73 -5.13 10.78
CA ASP A 153 2.71 -4.05 10.81
C ASP A 153 2.72 -3.33 9.45
N VAL A 154 2.45 -2.03 9.46
CA VAL A 154 2.37 -1.21 8.24
C VAL A 154 3.53 -0.23 8.22
N HIS A 155 4.49 -0.48 7.32
CA HIS A 155 5.56 0.46 7.03
C HIS A 155 5.15 1.40 5.89
N VAL A 156 5.32 2.70 6.11
CA VAL A 156 5.01 3.73 5.11
C VAL A 156 6.30 4.23 4.45
N GLU A 157 6.35 4.12 3.13
CA GLU A 157 7.40 4.72 2.32
C GLU A 157 6.85 5.87 1.46
N PRO A 158 7.66 6.91 1.18
CA PRO A 158 7.28 7.95 0.24
C PRO A 158 7.22 7.37 -1.18
N GLY A 159 6.06 7.45 -1.81
CA GLY A 159 5.89 7.16 -3.23
C GLY A 159 6.57 8.22 -4.09
N SER A 160 6.95 7.83 -5.31
CA SER A 160 7.46 8.79 -6.29
C SER A 160 6.36 9.75 -6.74
N ILE A 161 6.74 10.98 -7.08
CA ILE A 161 5.86 11.94 -7.77
C ILE A 161 6.52 12.27 -9.10
N PRO A 162 6.39 11.40 -10.13
CA PRO A 162 7.17 11.50 -11.35
C PRO A 162 7.03 12.85 -12.07
N GLU A 163 5.83 13.43 -12.04
CA GLU A 163 5.58 14.74 -12.65
C GLU A 163 6.38 15.86 -11.99
N ASP A 164 6.60 15.81 -10.68
CA ASP A 164 7.24 16.89 -9.94
C ASP A 164 8.72 16.61 -9.60
N GLU A 165 9.21 15.41 -9.89
CA GLU A 165 10.64 15.06 -9.81
C GLU A 165 11.44 15.64 -10.99
N ILE A 166 10.79 15.81 -12.15
CA ILE A 166 11.42 16.37 -13.36
C ILE A 166 11.30 17.89 -13.34
N TRP A 167 12.45 18.57 -13.33
CA TRP A 167 12.52 20.03 -13.29
C TRP A 167 11.70 20.73 -14.39
N ASP A 168 11.78 20.23 -15.63
CA ASP A 168 11.08 20.83 -16.78
C ASP A 168 9.55 20.78 -16.64
N ASN A 169 9.02 19.72 -16.03
CA ASN A 169 7.59 19.57 -15.78
C ASN A 169 7.10 20.60 -14.75
N VAL A 170 7.81 20.71 -13.61
CA VAL A 170 7.51 21.71 -12.58
C VAL A 170 7.62 23.11 -13.16
N TYR A 171 8.67 23.38 -13.95
CA TYR A 171 8.88 24.66 -14.61
C TYR A 171 7.67 25.03 -15.49
N ARG A 172 7.24 24.14 -16.40
CA ARG A 172 6.08 24.39 -17.27
C ARG A 172 4.79 24.57 -16.50
N LYS A 173 4.58 23.75 -15.45
CA LYS A 173 3.39 23.79 -14.59
C LYS A 173 3.28 25.13 -13.87
N LEU A 174 4.35 25.56 -13.20
CA LEU A 174 4.38 26.82 -12.47
C LEU A 174 4.37 28.04 -13.39
N PHE A 175 5.06 27.98 -14.54
CA PHE A 175 4.99 29.02 -15.57
C PHE A 175 3.56 29.23 -16.07
N LYS A 176 2.83 28.13 -16.34
CA LYS A 176 1.41 28.20 -16.73
C LYS A 176 0.55 28.75 -15.58
N ALA A 177 0.79 28.30 -14.35
CA ALA A 177 0.04 28.73 -13.18
C ALA A 177 0.20 30.24 -12.90
N GLU A 178 1.42 30.77 -13.00
CA GLU A 178 1.70 32.22 -12.93
C GLU A 178 0.88 33.01 -13.96
N LYS A 179 0.90 32.57 -15.23
CA LYS A 179 0.09 33.22 -16.27
C LYS A 179 -1.40 33.17 -15.97
N THR A 180 -1.87 32.03 -15.47
CA THR A 180 -3.29 31.79 -15.14
C THR A 180 -3.75 32.75 -14.05
N ILE A 181 -2.95 32.92 -13.00
CA ILE A 181 -3.22 33.84 -11.89
C ILE A 181 -3.19 35.31 -12.35
N LEU A 182 -2.16 35.71 -13.09
CA LEU A 182 -2.00 37.10 -13.52
C LEU A 182 -3.04 37.55 -14.55
N ALA A 183 -3.44 36.64 -15.44
CA ALA A 183 -4.50 36.87 -16.43
C ALA A 183 -5.91 36.61 -15.87
N LYS A 184 -6.02 36.15 -14.61
CA LYS A 184 -7.29 35.78 -13.95
C LYS A 184 -8.17 34.87 -14.79
N ILE A 185 -7.54 33.85 -15.39
CA ILE A 185 -8.25 32.79 -16.12
C ILE A 185 -9.11 32.01 -15.12
N PRO A 186 -10.31 31.50 -15.49
CA PRO A 186 -11.19 30.78 -14.57
C PRO A 186 -10.46 29.74 -13.70
N ASP A 187 -10.90 29.62 -12.44
CA ASP A 187 -10.40 28.71 -11.40
C ASP A 187 -8.99 29.04 -10.87
N TYR A 188 -8.42 30.21 -11.22
CA TYR A 188 -7.11 30.61 -10.72
C TYR A 188 -7.05 30.76 -9.19
N GLU A 189 -8.18 31.03 -8.52
CA GLU A 189 -8.25 31.19 -7.08
C GLU A 189 -7.87 29.91 -6.32
N GLU A 190 -8.06 28.75 -6.94
CA GLU A 190 -7.67 27.46 -6.39
C GLU A 190 -6.14 27.29 -6.33
N LEU A 191 -5.41 28.02 -7.18
CA LEU A 191 -3.95 28.03 -7.20
C LEU A 191 -3.34 28.91 -6.10
N ILE A 192 -4.16 29.69 -5.39
CA ILE A 192 -3.69 30.63 -4.36
C ILE A 192 -3.96 30.05 -2.97
N SER A 193 -2.91 29.96 -2.15
CA SER A 193 -3.01 29.50 -0.76
C SER A 193 -3.89 30.42 0.07
N ASP A 194 -4.66 29.88 1.02
CA ASP A 194 -5.49 30.69 1.92
C ASP A 194 -4.67 31.66 2.79
N ASN A 195 -3.42 31.30 3.10
CA ASN A 195 -2.48 32.15 3.84
C ASN A 195 -1.63 33.04 2.91
N PHE A 196 -2.08 33.29 1.68
CA PHE A 196 -1.34 34.07 0.70
C PHE A 196 -1.14 35.53 1.11
N LYS A 197 0.04 36.07 0.75
CA LYS A 197 0.38 37.49 0.90
C LYS A 197 0.99 38.05 -0.39
N LEU A 198 0.45 39.19 -0.82
CA LEU A 198 1.02 40.02 -1.89
C LEU A 198 1.65 41.26 -1.28
N VAL A 199 2.86 41.64 -1.72
CA VAL A 199 3.47 42.95 -1.46
C VAL A 199 3.60 43.68 -2.80
N ASP A 200 2.98 44.85 -2.94
CA ASP A 200 3.12 45.64 -4.17
C ASP A 200 4.38 46.52 -4.18
N ALA A 201 4.56 47.22 -5.30
CA ALA A 201 5.69 48.12 -5.52
C ALA A 201 5.77 49.28 -4.51
N ASP A 202 4.64 49.65 -3.89
CA ASP A 202 4.55 50.70 -2.87
C ASP A 202 4.74 50.15 -1.45
N GLY A 203 4.97 48.83 -1.32
CA GLY A 203 5.14 48.14 -0.04
C GLY A 203 3.82 47.82 0.68
N GLN A 204 2.67 48.02 0.04
CA GLN A 204 1.38 47.66 0.61
C GLN A 204 1.15 46.15 0.54
N THR A 205 0.57 45.60 1.59
CA THR A 205 0.32 44.16 1.71
C THR A 205 -1.14 43.81 1.47
N TYR A 206 -1.40 42.76 0.71
CA TYR A 206 -2.75 42.28 0.40
C TYR A 206 -2.88 40.79 0.73
N THR A 207 -4.05 40.40 1.20
CA THR A 207 -4.47 39.01 1.42
C THR A 207 -4.99 38.37 0.11
N LYS A 208 -5.26 37.05 0.13
CA LYS A 208 -5.91 36.32 -0.97
C LYS A 208 -7.19 37.04 -1.44
N TYR A 209 -8.09 37.38 -0.52
CA TYR A 209 -9.37 38.01 -0.84
C TYR A 209 -9.17 39.36 -1.56
N GLU A 210 -8.28 40.20 -1.04
CA GLU A 210 -8.00 41.52 -1.63
C GLU A 210 -7.35 41.40 -3.01
N MET A 211 -6.40 40.47 -3.20
CA MET A 211 -5.79 40.20 -4.50
C MET A 211 -6.84 39.74 -5.53
N VAL A 212 -7.70 38.78 -5.15
CA VAL A 212 -8.76 38.25 -6.02
C VAL A 212 -9.72 39.37 -6.42
N SER A 213 -10.04 40.29 -5.52
CA SER A 213 -10.93 41.43 -5.80
C SER A 213 -10.33 42.53 -6.70
N ARG A 214 -9.01 42.57 -6.93
CA ARG A 214 -8.39 43.61 -7.79
C ARG A 214 -8.86 43.47 -9.24
N ALA A 215 -9.25 44.56 -9.88
CA ALA A 215 -9.55 44.56 -11.33
C ALA A 215 -8.30 44.49 -12.23
N LYS A 216 -7.09 44.51 -11.63
CA LYS A 216 -5.83 44.56 -12.37
C LYS A 216 -5.50 43.18 -12.94
N HIS A 217 -5.29 43.15 -14.26
CA HIS A 217 -4.81 42.01 -15.02
C HIS A 217 -3.47 42.39 -15.64
N TYR A 218 -2.56 41.45 -15.76
CA TYR A 218 -1.25 41.68 -16.37
C TYR A 218 -1.13 40.92 -17.69
N MET A 219 -0.42 41.50 -18.67
CA MET A 219 -0.19 40.83 -19.95
C MET A 219 0.67 39.57 -19.78
N SER A 220 0.47 38.56 -20.61
CA SER A 220 1.02 37.21 -20.41
C SER A 220 2.47 36.99 -20.90
N ASN A 221 3.22 38.06 -21.16
CA ASN A 221 4.55 37.99 -21.74
C ASN A 221 5.60 38.27 -20.67
N PHE A 222 6.07 37.20 -20.03
CA PHE A 222 7.16 37.26 -19.08
C PHE A 222 8.49 37.44 -19.82
N GLU A 223 9.32 38.35 -19.32
CA GLU A 223 10.73 38.44 -19.69
C GLU A 223 11.59 37.85 -18.56
N GLY A 224 12.63 37.08 -18.92
CA GLY A 224 13.58 36.55 -17.93
C GLY A 224 12.96 35.66 -16.84
N PHE A 225 12.04 34.76 -17.19
CA PHE A 225 11.45 33.84 -16.22
C PHE A 225 12.50 32.86 -15.70
N GLU A 226 12.79 32.94 -14.41
CA GLU A 226 13.72 32.09 -13.69
C GLU A 226 13.00 31.37 -12.56
N MET A 227 13.27 30.08 -12.43
CA MET A 227 12.80 29.26 -11.30
C MET A 227 14.02 28.79 -10.51
N THR A 228 14.00 28.94 -9.20
CA THR A 228 15.03 28.48 -8.27
C THR A 228 14.43 27.54 -7.24
N SER A 229 15.13 26.43 -6.96
CA SER A 229 14.68 25.46 -5.97
C SER A 229 15.14 25.88 -4.57
N ILE A 230 14.20 26.20 -3.68
CA ILE A 230 14.51 26.40 -2.25
C ILE A 230 14.49 25.06 -1.51
N SER A 231 13.53 24.19 -1.85
CA SER A 231 13.46 22.80 -1.39
C SER A 231 12.78 21.92 -2.44
N GLN A 232 12.63 20.62 -2.17
CA GLN A 232 11.81 19.75 -3.03
C GLN A 232 10.37 20.28 -3.16
N LYS A 233 9.82 20.85 -2.08
CA LYS A 233 8.43 21.32 -1.99
C LYS A 233 8.27 22.83 -2.18
N THR A 234 9.35 23.58 -2.37
CA THR A 234 9.30 25.05 -2.46
C THR A 234 10.12 25.57 -3.63
N LYS A 235 9.49 26.34 -4.51
CA LYS A 235 10.14 27.02 -5.62
C LYS A 235 10.00 28.54 -5.47
N LEU A 236 11.08 29.24 -5.76
CA LEU A 236 11.11 30.68 -5.94
C LEU A 236 11.07 30.96 -7.43
N ILE A 237 10.20 31.85 -7.87
CA ILE A 237 10.06 32.24 -9.27
C ILE A 237 10.30 33.73 -9.36
N THR A 238 11.06 34.16 -10.35
CA THR A 238 11.33 35.57 -10.64
C THR A 238 11.11 35.81 -12.14
N TYR A 239 10.47 36.92 -12.49
CA TYR A 239 10.32 37.36 -13.89
C TYR A 239 10.11 38.87 -13.95
N GLU A 240 10.26 39.44 -15.14
CA GLU A 240 9.93 40.83 -15.41
C GLU A 240 8.62 40.95 -16.17
N LEU A 241 7.81 41.94 -15.77
CA LEU A 241 6.53 42.27 -16.39
C LEU A 241 6.20 43.75 -16.14
N ASP A 242 5.76 44.45 -17.18
CA ASP A 242 5.38 45.88 -17.12
C ASP A 242 6.43 46.78 -16.43
N GLY A 243 7.73 46.54 -16.71
CA GLY A 243 8.84 47.31 -16.13
C GLY A 243 9.06 47.08 -14.63
N GLN A 244 8.45 46.05 -14.04
CA GLN A 244 8.60 45.65 -12.65
C GLN A 244 9.16 44.23 -12.57
N THR A 245 9.87 43.94 -11.49
CA THR A 245 10.32 42.60 -11.14
C THR A 245 9.29 41.95 -10.24
N HIS A 246 8.82 40.78 -10.64
CA HIS A 246 7.88 39.96 -9.89
C HIS A 246 8.63 38.79 -9.26
N THR A 247 8.33 38.50 -7.99
CA THR A 247 8.92 37.40 -7.24
C THR A 247 7.83 36.62 -6.53
N SER A 248 7.72 35.33 -6.82
CA SER A 248 6.71 34.43 -6.27
C SER A 248 7.32 33.28 -5.51
N ILE A 249 6.70 32.89 -4.39
CA ILE A 249 7.01 31.65 -3.69
C ILE A 249 5.86 30.67 -3.87
N TRP A 250 6.18 29.53 -4.47
CA TRP A 250 5.28 28.40 -4.65
C TRP A 250 5.64 27.29 -3.68
N ARG A 251 4.62 26.71 -3.03
CA ARG A 251 4.79 25.57 -2.13
C ARG A 251 3.87 24.42 -2.53
N ARG A 252 4.42 23.23 -2.60
CA ARG A 252 3.71 21.98 -2.86
C ARG A 252 3.20 21.37 -1.55
N LYS A 253 1.93 20.98 -1.57
CA LYS A 253 1.33 19.99 -0.67
C LYS A 253 0.93 18.79 -1.53
N GLU A 254 -0.35 18.52 -1.76
CA GLU A 254 -0.78 17.60 -2.83
C GLU A 254 -0.68 18.27 -4.21
N ASN A 255 -0.96 19.58 -4.26
CA ASN A 255 -0.82 20.43 -5.44
C ASN A 255 0.13 21.61 -5.14
N TRP A 256 0.56 22.31 -6.19
CA TRP A 256 1.35 23.54 -6.06
C TRP A 256 0.44 24.74 -5.82
N PHE A 257 0.76 25.53 -4.80
CA PHE A 257 0.02 26.74 -4.46
C PHE A 257 0.95 27.94 -4.37
N LEU A 258 0.48 29.09 -4.86
CA LEU A 258 1.12 30.38 -4.67
C LEU A 258 0.90 30.82 -3.22
N VAL A 259 1.99 31.05 -2.49
CA VAL A 259 1.95 31.40 -1.06
C VAL A 259 2.35 32.85 -0.81
N PHE A 260 3.18 33.40 -1.69
CA PHE A 260 3.66 34.77 -1.58
C PHE A 260 3.96 35.32 -2.96
N HIS A 261 3.67 36.61 -3.16
CA HIS A 261 4.04 37.34 -4.36
C HIS A 261 4.53 38.73 -3.98
N GLN A 262 5.60 39.21 -4.60
CA GLN A 262 6.14 40.54 -4.40
C GLN A 262 6.39 41.19 -5.75
N ILE A 263 6.03 42.47 -5.85
CA ILE A 263 6.29 43.31 -7.01
C ILE A 263 7.30 44.37 -6.56
N THR A 264 8.41 44.48 -7.29
CA THR A 264 9.47 45.45 -7.00
C THR A 264 9.68 46.33 -8.24
N PRO A 265 9.77 47.66 -8.09
CA PRO A 265 10.17 48.53 -9.19
C PRO A 265 11.54 48.11 -9.74
N LYS A 266 11.70 48.09 -11.07
CA LYS A 266 13.02 47.86 -11.66
C LYS A 266 13.92 49.04 -11.29
N SER A 267 14.95 48.80 -10.48
CA SER A 267 15.96 49.81 -10.18
C SER A 267 16.58 50.25 -11.51
N GLN A 268 16.37 51.51 -11.88
CA GLN A 268 17.20 52.13 -12.92
C GLN A 268 18.64 52.10 -12.39
N LYS A 269 19.46 51.19 -12.94
CA LYS A 269 20.91 51.28 -12.81
C LYS A 269 21.43 52.40 -13.71
#